data_AF-G3HPD8-F1
#
_entry.id   AF-G3HPD8-F1
#
_cell.length_a   1.000
_cell.length_b   1.000
_cell.length_c   1.000
_cell.angle_alpha   90.00
_cell.angle_beta   90.00
_cell.angle_gamma   90.00
#
_symmetry.space_group_name_H-M   'P 1'
#
loop_
_entity.id
_entity.type
_entity.pdbx_description
1 polymer ?
#
loop_
_entity_poly.entity_id
_entity_poly.type
_entity_poly.pdbx_seq_one_letter_code
_entity_poly.pdbx_strand_id
1 'polypeptide(L)'
;MPFGNTHNKFKLNYKPEEEYPDLSKHNNHMAKVLTPDLYKKLRDKETPSGFTLDDPHPAGHPFIMTVGCVAGDEESYTVFKDLFDPIIQDRHGGYKPTDKHKTDLNHENLKVSGPKKRALNSLTGEFKGKYYPLKSMTEQEQQQLIDDHFLFDKPVSPLLLASGMARDWPDARGIWHNDNKSFLVWVNEEDHLRVISMEKGGNMKEVFRRFCVGLQKAQTRAALLRVLQEDEEQWGSMDYRPSNLAQPVCELLEEHTERAPHISQEFVERMAHCCLGGLAEFLQSFQQRVERFHENPGIREIPSETYISRTISLVNCGPPLRVGPPESEPAREASAIALDRVTRLCHRVLAELLFQELQPHFNKLMRRKWLSSSEALDGIVGTRGAQALALRRMQDEPYQESQASWLDQVVPHLAEILQLEDTPSIQVEVGVLVRDYPDIRRKHVAALLDVRGLRNTAARQEILAVARDLELSEGGTLSPPRDRTFFADIPVPRSSFCLGLPLFLGRLPVSRLARPRLACLPLRPRPASSLRARAQR
;
A
#
# COMPACT_ATOMS: atom_id res chain seq x y z
N MET A 1 -23.81 24.13 8.44
CA MET A 1 -24.63 24.58 9.57
C MET A 1 -25.80 25.41 9.05
N PRO A 2 -27.00 25.31 9.64
CA PRO A 2 -28.18 26.03 9.14
C PRO A 2 -27.97 27.55 9.13
N PHE A 3 -27.24 28.12 10.08
CA PHE A 3 -26.87 29.54 10.14
C PHE A 3 -25.53 29.68 10.86
N GLY A 4 -24.81 30.79 10.67
CA GLY A 4 -23.59 31.06 11.43
C GLY A 4 -23.85 31.08 12.95
N ASN A 5 -22.92 30.54 13.74
CA ASN A 5 -23.01 30.45 15.21
C ASN A 5 -22.99 31.83 15.91
N THR A 6 -22.88 32.92 15.16
CA THR A 6 -23.13 34.28 15.63
C THR A 6 -24.51 34.44 16.26
N HIS A 7 -25.53 33.73 15.74
CA HIS A 7 -26.89 33.84 16.28
C HIS A 7 -26.99 33.26 17.71
N ASN A 8 -26.32 32.15 18.00
CA ASN A 8 -26.39 31.51 19.33
C ASN A 8 -25.67 32.35 20.40
N LYS A 9 -24.58 33.04 20.02
CA LYS A 9 -23.91 34.01 20.90
C LYS A 9 -24.82 35.16 21.32
N PHE A 10 -25.76 35.59 20.48
CA PHE A 10 -26.75 36.60 20.84
C PHE A 10 -27.85 36.05 21.74
N LYS A 11 -28.26 34.78 21.58
CA LYS A 11 -29.27 34.12 22.42
C LYS A 11 -28.84 33.98 23.88
N LEU A 12 -27.53 33.87 24.14
CA LEU A 12 -26.98 33.87 25.50
C LEU A 12 -27.18 35.20 26.25
N ASN A 13 -27.52 36.29 25.55
CA ASN A 13 -27.87 37.55 26.20
C ASN A 13 -29.29 37.56 26.80
N TYR A 14 -30.13 36.59 26.42
CA TYR A 14 -31.50 36.43 26.88
C TYR A 14 -31.59 35.34 27.96
N LYS A 15 -32.60 35.46 28.82
CA LYS A 15 -32.80 34.46 29.87
C LYS A 15 -33.22 33.12 29.26
N PRO A 16 -32.87 31.98 29.89
CA PRO A 16 -33.28 30.67 29.40
C PRO A 16 -34.78 30.52 29.21
N GLU A 17 -35.58 31.18 30.04
CA GLU A 17 -37.04 31.13 29.97
C GLU A 17 -37.62 31.91 28.77
N GLU A 18 -36.88 32.91 28.27
CA GLU A 18 -37.28 33.75 27.14
C GLU A 18 -37.02 33.05 25.79
N GLU A 19 -36.01 32.18 25.75
CA GLU A 19 -35.63 31.41 24.55
C GLU A 19 -36.18 29.97 24.57
N TYR A 20 -36.79 29.53 25.69
CA TYR A 20 -37.36 28.19 25.79
C TYR A 20 -38.49 28.01 24.76
N PRO A 21 -38.48 26.94 23.93
CA PRO A 21 -39.46 26.76 22.89
C PRO A 21 -40.86 26.52 23.44
N ASP A 22 -41.89 27.10 22.81
CA ASP A 22 -43.28 26.76 23.12
C ASP A 22 -43.64 25.38 22.54
N LEU A 23 -43.55 24.37 23.41
CA LEU A 23 -43.84 22.98 23.07
C LEU A 23 -45.30 22.58 23.34
N SER A 24 -46.19 23.52 23.70
CA SER A 24 -47.57 23.21 24.15
C SER A 24 -48.43 22.44 23.13
N LYS A 25 -48.14 22.62 21.83
CA LYS A 25 -48.85 21.97 20.72
C LYS A 25 -48.03 20.87 20.03
N HIS A 26 -46.86 20.52 20.57
CA HIS A 26 -45.95 19.58 19.95
C HIS A 26 -46.25 18.14 20.39
N ASN A 27 -46.24 17.22 19.43
CA ASN A 27 -46.44 15.78 19.68
C ASN A 27 -45.26 14.98 19.12
N ASN A 28 -44.13 15.01 19.84
CA ASN A 28 -42.91 14.29 19.50
C ASN A 28 -42.13 13.90 20.78
N HIS A 29 -41.15 13.00 20.68
CA HIS A 29 -40.38 12.53 21.82
C HIS A 29 -39.54 13.64 22.47
N MET A 30 -38.96 14.55 21.67
CA MET A 30 -38.21 15.70 22.18
C MET A 30 -39.06 16.58 23.10
N ALA A 31 -40.28 16.92 22.70
CA ALA A 31 -41.20 17.75 23.48
C ALA A 31 -41.64 17.10 24.80
N LYS A 32 -41.59 15.77 24.90
CA LYS A 32 -41.85 15.04 26.16
C LYS A 32 -40.67 15.09 27.13
N VAL A 33 -39.45 15.16 26.61
CA VAL A 33 -38.21 15.04 27.40
C VAL A 33 -37.62 16.41 27.74
N LEU A 34 -37.72 17.37 26.82
CA LEU A 34 -37.18 18.70 27.03
C LEU A 34 -37.98 19.44 28.11
N THR A 35 -37.28 19.88 29.15
CA THR A 35 -37.82 20.68 30.25
C THR A 35 -37.08 22.02 30.33
N PRO A 36 -37.66 23.06 30.96
CA PRO A 36 -36.97 24.35 31.14
C PRO A 36 -35.60 24.21 31.83
N ASP A 37 -35.49 23.33 32.84
CA ASP A 37 -34.22 23.08 33.54
C ASP A 37 -33.19 22.37 32.65
N LEU A 38 -33.65 21.41 31.84
CA LEU A 38 -32.78 20.70 30.90
C LEU A 38 -32.30 21.63 29.78
N TYR A 39 -33.18 22.47 29.25
CA TYR A 39 -32.84 23.50 28.26
C TYR A 39 -31.82 24.48 28.82
N LYS A 40 -32.04 25.00 30.03
CA LYS A 40 -31.09 25.89 30.72
C LYS A 40 -29.71 25.27 30.89
N LYS A 41 -29.63 23.96 31.13
CA LYS A 41 -28.38 23.22 31.31
C LYS A 41 -27.61 22.98 29.99
N LEU A 42 -28.30 22.93 28.86
CA LEU A 42 -27.75 22.48 27.58
C LEU A 42 -27.65 23.59 26.52
N ARG A 43 -28.37 24.70 26.67
CA ARG A 43 -28.47 25.78 25.66
C ARG A 43 -27.14 26.49 25.34
N ASP A 44 -26.19 26.49 26.27
CA ASP A 44 -24.88 27.11 26.13
C ASP A 44 -23.80 26.14 25.60
N LYS A 45 -24.16 24.87 25.38
CA LYS A 45 -23.26 23.87 24.84
C LYS A 45 -23.25 23.87 23.32
N GLU A 46 -22.06 23.67 22.77
CA GLU A 46 -21.84 23.43 21.35
C GLU A 46 -20.93 22.22 21.16
N THR A 47 -21.10 21.52 20.04
CA THR A 47 -20.19 20.46 19.62
C THR A 47 -18.93 21.07 18.99
N PRO A 48 -17.85 20.29 18.75
CA PRO A 48 -16.65 20.79 18.07
C PRO A 48 -16.93 21.36 16.67
N SER A 49 -17.99 20.89 16.00
CA SER A 49 -18.41 21.42 14.70
C SER A 49 -19.27 22.68 14.79
N GLY A 50 -19.65 23.09 16.01
CA GLY A 50 -20.52 24.24 16.28
C GLY A 50 -22.02 23.93 16.23
N PHE A 51 -22.43 22.66 16.31
CA PHE A 51 -23.84 22.26 16.41
C PHE A 51 -24.38 22.55 17.82
N THR A 52 -25.63 22.98 17.91
CA THR A 52 -26.23 23.54 19.14
C THR A 52 -27.58 22.89 19.44
N LEU A 53 -28.07 23.07 20.67
CA LEU A 53 -29.39 22.57 21.07
C LEU A 53 -30.55 23.20 20.27
N ASP A 54 -30.36 24.40 19.73
CA ASP A 54 -31.42 25.21 19.10
C ASP A 54 -31.53 24.99 17.59
N ASP A 55 -30.70 24.12 17.00
CA ASP A 55 -30.76 23.81 15.59
C ASP A 55 -32.14 23.22 15.20
N PRO A 56 -32.71 23.59 14.05
CA PRO A 56 -34.15 23.59 13.84
C PRO A 56 -34.86 22.23 13.98
N HIS A 57 -36.00 22.27 14.70
CA HIS A 57 -36.82 21.12 15.06
C HIS A 57 -38.21 21.21 14.41
N PRO A 58 -38.73 20.15 13.76
CA PRO A 58 -40.09 20.16 13.25
C PRO A 58 -41.11 19.97 14.37
N ALA A 59 -42.27 20.64 14.23
CA ALA A 59 -43.33 20.68 15.24
C ALA A 59 -44.00 19.32 15.57
N GLY A 60 -43.58 18.24 14.91
CA GLY A 60 -44.20 16.92 14.96
C GLY A 60 -45.34 16.78 13.94
N HIS A 61 -45.85 15.56 13.79
CA HIS A 61 -46.97 15.23 12.90
C HIS A 61 -48.21 14.87 13.72
N PRO A 62 -49.44 15.32 13.36
CA PRO A 62 -50.64 15.11 14.18
C PRO A 62 -50.98 13.64 14.46
N PHE A 63 -50.63 12.74 13.55
CA PHE A 63 -51.02 11.33 13.60
C PHE A 63 -49.87 10.34 13.90
N ILE A 64 -48.63 10.83 14.00
CA ILE A 64 -47.44 9.96 14.17
C ILE A 64 -46.52 10.57 15.22
N MET A 65 -46.16 9.79 16.24
CA MET A 65 -45.15 10.17 17.23
C MET A 65 -43.78 10.19 16.55
N THR A 66 -43.25 11.40 16.32
CA THR A 66 -41.93 11.60 15.72
C THR A 66 -40.86 11.79 16.78
N VAL A 67 -39.59 11.66 16.42
CA VAL A 67 -38.47 11.86 17.37
C VAL A 67 -38.38 13.34 17.79
N GLY A 68 -38.43 14.26 16.80
CA GLY A 68 -38.47 15.70 17.06
C GLY A 68 -37.12 16.36 17.30
N CYS A 69 -36.00 15.65 17.15
CA CYS A 69 -34.63 16.17 17.19
C CYS A 69 -33.70 15.40 16.24
N VAL A 70 -32.58 16.03 15.85
CA VAL A 70 -31.56 15.46 14.95
C VAL A 70 -30.17 15.70 15.55
N ALA A 71 -29.22 14.82 15.21
CA ALA A 71 -27.81 15.02 15.50
C ALA A 71 -27.12 15.66 14.29
N GLY A 72 -26.30 16.69 14.52
CA GLY A 72 -25.53 17.35 13.46
C GLY A 72 -24.17 16.71 13.20
N ASP A 73 -23.63 16.03 14.22
CA ASP A 73 -22.35 15.33 14.21
C ASP A 73 -22.33 14.17 15.23
N GLU A 74 -21.23 13.42 15.28
CA GLU A 74 -21.07 12.27 16.18
C GLU A 74 -21.12 12.69 17.66
N GLU A 75 -20.49 13.82 17.98
CA GLU A 75 -20.39 14.36 19.33
C GLU A 75 -21.74 14.84 19.88
N SER A 76 -22.72 15.16 19.03
CA SER A 76 -24.08 15.56 19.42
C SER A 76 -24.72 14.58 20.41
N TYR A 77 -24.55 13.26 20.20
CA TYR A 77 -25.09 12.23 21.09
C TYR A 77 -24.43 12.23 22.48
N THR A 78 -23.20 12.74 22.60
CA THR A 78 -22.47 12.82 23.86
C THR A 78 -22.71 14.15 24.57
N VAL A 79 -22.63 15.26 23.83
CA VAL A 79 -22.79 16.63 24.35
C VAL A 79 -24.21 16.86 24.88
N PHE A 80 -25.21 16.38 24.15
CA PHE A 80 -26.63 16.51 24.49
C PHE A 80 -27.24 15.20 24.99
N LYS A 81 -26.42 14.31 25.58
CA LYS A 81 -26.87 12.99 26.05
C LYS A 81 -28.06 13.03 27.00
N ASP A 82 -28.15 14.05 27.85
CA ASP A 82 -29.25 14.19 28.82
C ASP A 82 -30.62 14.39 28.13
N LEU A 83 -30.62 14.85 26.86
CA LEU A 83 -31.79 14.91 26.00
C LEU A 83 -31.94 13.65 25.14
N PHE A 84 -30.85 13.18 24.51
CA PHE A 84 -30.91 12.03 23.60
C PHE A 84 -31.17 10.70 24.31
N ASP A 85 -30.57 10.43 25.47
CA ASP A 85 -30.69 9.15 26.18
C ASP A 85 -32.16 8.83 26.53
N PRO A 86 -32.95 9.74 27.15
CA PRO A 86 -34.36 9.47 27.43
C PRO A 86 -35.22 9.34 26.16
N ILE A 87 -34.90 10.10 25.10
CA ILE A 87 -35.59 10.01 23.80
C ILE A 87 -35.34 8.64 23.17
N ILE A 88 -34.09 8.18 23.16
CA ILE A 88 -33.70 6.86 22.64
C ILE A 88 -34.40 5.77 23.44
N GLN A 89 -34.42 5.88 24.78
CA GLN A 89 -35.09 4.93 25.65
C GLN A 89 -36.60 4.84 25.36
N ASP A 90 -37.30 5.97 25.24
CA ASP A 90 -38.75 5.98 24.94
C ASP A 90 -39.04 5.47 23.51
N ARG A 91 -38.26 5.92 22.52
CA ARG A 91 -38.46 5.55 21.11
C ARG A 91 -38.12 4.09 20.80
N HIS A 92 -37.15 3.50 21.50
CA HIS A 92 -36.65 2.14 21.27
C HIS A 92 -37.13 1.12 22.33
N GLY A 93 -38.25 1.39 23.00
CA GLY A 93 -38.91 0.39 23.85
C GLY A 93 -38.15 0.05 25.14
N GLY A 94 -37.47 1.03 25.73
CA GLY A 94 -36.75 0.90 26.99
C GLY A 94 -35.24 0.71 26.87
N TYR A 95 -34.64 0.96 25.69
CA TYR A 95 -33.21 0.84 25.45
C TYR A 95 -32.41 1.84 26.31
N LYS A 96 -31.65 1.34 27.29
CA LYS A 96 -30.96 2.15 28.31
C LYS A 96 -29.58 2.60 27.81
N PRO A 97 -29.02 3.68 28.37
CA PRO A 97 -27.64 4.11 28.06
C PRO A 97 -26.57 3.06 28.39
N THR A 98 -26.88 2.13 29.30
CA THR A 98 -26.01 1.01 29.68
C THR A 98 -26.11 -0.18 28.72
N ASP A 99 -27.13 -0.21 27.87
CA ASP A 99 -27.36 -1.32 26.95
C ASP A 99 -26.38 -1.21 25.78
N LYS A 100 -25.74 -2.34 25.45
CA LYS A 100 -24.79 -2.42 24.34
C LYS A 100 -25.52 -2.94 23.10
N HIS A 101 -25.39 -2.20 22.00
CA HIS A 101 -25.97 -2.62 20.73
C HIS A 101 -25.18 -3.83 20.21
N LYS A 102 -25.86 -4.97 20.02
CA LYS A 102 -25.25 -6.16 19.45
C LYS A 102 -25.40 -6.10 17.93
N THR A 103 -24.29 -5.82 17.27
CA THR A 103 -24.09 -5.81 15.82
C THR A 103 -23.85 -7.26 15.34
N ASP A 104 -24.75 -7.82 14.52
CA ASP A 104 -24.59 -9.14 13.86
C ASP A 104 -24.80 -9.05 12.33
N LEU A 105 -23.74 -9.04 11.51
CA LEU A 105 -23.84 -9.02 10.03
C LEU A 105 -24.04 -10.41 9.42
N ASN A 106 -24.26 -11.44 10.23
CA ASN A 106 -24.54 -12.77 9.75
C ASN A 106 -25.82 -12.79 8.90
N HIS A 107 -25.72 -13.19 7.62
CA HIS A 107 -26.90 -13.33 6.75
C HIS A 107 -27.91 -14.38 7.22
N GLU A 108 -27.53 -15.18 8.22
CA GLU A 108 -28.35 -16.17 8.90
C GLU A 108 -28.93 -15.67 10.25
N ASN A 109 -28.51 -14.50 10.79
CA ASN A 109 -28.97 -13.98 12.10
C ASN A 109 -29.24 -12.44 12.24
N LEU A 110 -29.03 -11.59 11.21
CA LEU A 110 -29.65 -10.24 10.98
C LEU A 110 -29.54 -9.09 12.05
N LYS A 111 -28.52 -8.18 11.94
CA LYS A 111 -28.56 -6.72 11.53
C LYS A 111 -27.28 -5.86 11.88
N VAL A 112 -26.69 -5.07 10.91
CA VAL A 112 -25.66 -3.96 11.09
C VAL A 112 -25.59 -2.83 10.00
N SER A 113 -24.64 -1.85 10.15
CA SER A 113 -24.32 -0.52 9.52
C SER A 113 -23.20 -0.44 8.41
N GLY A 114 -23.00 0.70 7.69
CA GLY A 114 -22.46 0.82 6.29
C GLY A 114 -21.31 1.82 5.83
N PRO A 115 -21.08 2.07 4.49
CA PRO A 115 -19.78 2.49 3.84
C PRO A 115 -19.73 3.60 2.71
N LYS A 116 -18.64 4.41 2.61
CA LYS A 116 -18.45 5.66 1.77
C LYS A 116 -18.32 5.58 0.21
N LYS A 117 -18.65 6.71 -0.47
CA LYS A 117 -18.80 6.99 -1.93
C LYS A 117 -17.70 6.51 -2.91
N ARG A 118 -16.41 6.80 -2.67
CA ARG A 118 -15.31 6.46 -3.61
C ARG A 118 -15.14 4.95 -3.80
N ALA A 119 -15.60 4.15 -2.83
CA ALA A 119 -15.54 2.70 -2.90
C ALA A 119 -16.55 2.11 -3.90
N LEU A 120 -17.69 2.77 -4.15
CA LEU A 120 -18.84 2.21 -4.87
C LEU A 120 -18.58 1.95 -6.38
N ASN A 121 -17.98 2.91 -7.09
CA ASN A 121 -17.72 2.79 -8.55
C ASN A 121 -16.68 1.74 -8.93
N SER A 122 -15.99 1.22 -7.95
CA SER A 122 -14.91 0.25 -8.10
C SER A 122 -15.30 -1.13 -7.58
N LEU A 123 -16.55 -1.31 -7.17
CA LEU A 123 -17.09 -2.62 -6.90
C LEU A 123 -17.13 -3.44 -8.20
N THR A 124 -16.78 -4.71 -8.09
CA THR A 124 -16.63 -5.67 -9.20
C THR A 124 -17.57 -6.87 -9.02
N GLY A 125 -17.79 -7.65 -10.09
CA GLY A 125 -18.66 -8.84 -10.07
C GLY A 125 -20.14 -8.48 -10.00
N GLU A 126 -20.92 -9.15 -9.13
CA GLU A 126 -22.36 -8.89 -8.94
C GLU A 126 -22.68 -7.46 -8.45
N PHE A 127 -21.66 -6.75 -7.93
CA PHE A 127 -21.76 -5.37 -7.45
C PHE A 127 -21.17 -4.34 -8.42
N LYS A 128 -20.80 -4.73 -9.65
CA LYS A 128 -20.37 -3.75 -10.66
C LYS A 128 -21.51 -2.78 -10.98
N GLY A 129 -21.23 -1.48 -11.00
CA GLY A 129 -22.25 -0.46 -11.16
C GLY A 129 -21.72 0.93 -11.51
N LYS A 130 -22.65 1.88 -11.62
CA LYS A 130 -22.38 3.28 -12.01
C LYS A 130 -23.00 4.25 -11.00
N TYR A 131 -22.27 5.33 -10.72
CA TYR A 131 -22.76 6.48 -9.95
C TYR A 131 -23.33 7.57 -10.88
N TYR A 132 -24.46 8.12 -10.47
CA TYR A 132 -25.19 9.18 -11.14
C TYR A 132 -25.32 10.37 -10.17
N PRO A 133 -24.47 11.40 -10.31
CA PRO A 133 -24.60 12.64 -9.55
C PRO A 133 -25.89 13.37 -9.97
N LEU A 134 -26.71 13.82 -9.01
CA LEU A 134 -27.95 14.52 -9.32
C LEU A 134 -27.72 15.81 -10.12
N LYS A 135 -26.63 16.53 -9.83
CA LYS A 135 -26.29 17.81 -10.47
C LYS A 135 -25.99 17.70 -11.97
N SER A 136 -25.49 16.55 -12.42
CA SER A 136 -25.07 16.33 -13.81
C SER A 136 -25.86 15.20 -14.48
N MET A 137 -27.03 14.86 -13.93
CA MET A 137 -27.90 13.82 -14.46
C MET A 137 -28.63 14.33 -15.70
N THR A 138 -28.65 13.54 -16.76
CA THR A 138 -29.44 13.87 -17.96
C THR A 138 -30.93 13.59 -17.70
N GLU A 139 -31.83 14.30 -18.41
CA GLU A 139 -33.28 14.06 -18.28
C GLU A 139 -33.66 12.61 -18.57
N GLN A 140 -32.98 11.97 -19.54
CA GLN A 140 -33.19 10.56 -19.87
C GLN A 140 -32.75 9.62 -18.73
N GLU A 141 -31.57 9.85 -18.15
CA GLU A 141 -31.11 9.06 -16.99
C GLU A 141 -32.04 9.27 -15.79
N GLN A 142 -32.50 10.50 -15.57
CA GLN A 142 -33.43 10.82 -14.49
C GLN A 142 -34.76 10.09 -14.66
N GLN A 143 -35.36 10.15 -15.86
CA GLN A 143 -36.63 9.46 -16.13
C GLN A 143 -36.48 7.95 -15.97
N GLN A 144 -35.39 7.36 -16.46
CA GLN A 144 -35.12 5.93 -16.28
C GLN A 144 -35.04 5.53 -14.80
N LEU A 145 -34.37 6.33 -13.96
CA LEU A 145 -34.27 6.07 -12.53
C LEU A 145 -35.60 6.26 -11.79
N ILE A 146 -36.49 7.11 -12.29
CA ILE A 146 -37.87 7.24 -11.78
C ILE A 146 -38.69 5.99 -12.16
N ASP A 147 -38.60 5.56 -13.41
CA ASP A 147 -39.33 4.38 -13.92
C ASP A 147 -38.90 3.09 -13.21
N ASP A 148 -37.63 2.99 -12.82
CA ASP A 148 -37.09 1.90 -12.01
C ASP A 148 -37.46 1.99 -10.52
N HIS A 149 -38.09 3.10 -10.08
CA HIS A 149 -38.36 3.44 -8.68
C HIS A 149 -37.09 3.56 -7.82
N PHE A 150 -36.00 4.04 -8.40
CA PHE A 150 -34.68 4.13 -7.76
C PHE A 150 -34.34 5.53 -7.30
N LEU A 151 -34.81 6.55 -8.01
CA LEU A 151 -34.52 7.94 -7.68
C LEU A 151 -35.25 8.35 -6.40
N PHE A 152 -34.53 8.95 -5.46
CA PHE A 152 -35.14 9.60 -4.30
C PHE A 152 -35.58 11.01 -4.67
N ASP A 153 -36.72 11.42 -4.12
CA ASP A 153 -37.31 12.72 -4.41
C ASP A 153 -36.54 13.86 -3.76
N LYS A 154 -36.74 15.07 -4.29
CA LYS A 154 -36.29 16.29 -3.62
C LYS A 154 -36.91 16.32 -2.21
N PRO A 155 -36.12 16.60 -1.16
CA PRO A 155 -36.64 16.67 0.21
C PRO A 155 -37.69 17.79 0.31
N VAL A 156 -38.96 17.40 0.32
CA VAL A 156 -40.13 18.26 0.53
C VAL A 156 -40.78 18.04 1.90
N SER A 157 -40.34 16.99 2.60
CA SER A 157 -40.83 16.68 3.94
C SER A 157 -40.52 17.84 4.90
N PRO A 158 -41.52 18.33 5.66
CA PRO A 158 -41.31 19.35 6.68
C PRO A 158 -40.21 18.98 7.68
N LEU A 159 -40.01 17.68 7.95
CA LEU A 159 -38.94 17.19 8.82
C LEU A 159 -37.55 17.50 8.25
N LEU A 160 -37.31 17.16 6.97
CA LEU A 160 -36.01 17.33 6.30
C LEU A 160 -35.71 18.79 5.97
N LEU A 161 -36.75 19.58 5.68
CA LEU A 161 -36.65 21.01 5.45
C LEU A 161 -36.32 21.75 6.74
N ALA A 162 -37.03 21.44 7.83
CA ALA A 162 -36.79 22.04 9.14
C ALA A 162 -35.37 21.74 9.62
N SER A 163 -34.91 20.49 9.58
CA SER A 163 -33.56 20.10 10.04
C SER A 163 -32.40 20.63 9.17
N GLY A 164 -32.68 21.37 8.10
CA GLY A 164 -31.66 21.95 7.22
C GLY A 164 -30.93 20.92 6.35
N MET A 165 -31.48 19.72 6.17
CA MET A 165 -30.91 18.63 5.37
C MET A 165 -31.06 18.87 3.86
N ALA A 166 -32.08 19.66 3.47
CA ALA A 166 -32.32 20.07 2.09
C ALA A 166 -31.38 21.17 1.56
N ARG A 167 -30.46 21.69 2.39
CA ARG A 167 -29.53 22.76 1.98
C ARG A 167 -28.65 22.32 0.81
N ASP A 168 -28.33 23.29 -0.04
CA ASP A 168 -27.41 23.13 -1.16
C ASP A 168 -27.87 22.09 -2.20
N TRP A 169 -29.16 21.69 -2.19
CA TRP A 169 -29.69 20.73 -3.16
C TRP A 169 -29.54 21.24 -4.60
N PRO A 170 -29.08 20.41 -5.57
CA PRO A 170 -28.72 18.98 -5.50
C PRO A 170 -27.22 18.69 -5.31
N ASP A 171 -26.43 19.65 -4.81
CA ASP A 171 -24.98 19.57 -4.75
C ASP A 171 -24.49 18.42 -3.86
N ALA A 172 -23.47 17.69 -4.34
CA ALA A 172 -22.92 16.48 -3.72
C ALA A 172 -23.90 15.30 -3.48
N ARG A 173 -25.11 15.33 -4.04
CA ARG A 173 -26.09 14.22 -3.97
C ARG A 173 -26.04 13.34 -5.21
N GLY A 174 -26.41 12.08 -5.07
CA GLY A 174 -26.47 11.15 -6.19
C GLY A 174 -26.89 9.75 -5.79
N ILE A 175 -27.06 8.92 -6.81
CA ILE A 175 -27.41 7.52 -6.67
C ILE A 175 -26.36 6.65 -7.34
N TRP A 176 -26.00 5.55 -6.70
CA TRP A 176 -25.25 4.47 -7.32
C TRP A 176 -26.14 3.24 -7.39
N HIS A 177 -26.06 2.47 -8.47
CA HIS A 177 -26.65 1.13 -8.52
C HIS A 177 -25.79 0.17 -9.34
N ASN A 178 -25.89 -1.12 -9.04
CA ASN A 178 -25.26 -2.16 -9.83
C ASN A 178 -25.98 -2.36 -11.19
N ASP A 179 -25.27 -2.96 -12.15
CA ASP A 179 -25.78 -3.22 -13.51
C ASP A 179 -27.06 -4.07 -13.47
N ASN A 180 -27.17 -4.98 -12.49
CA ASN A 180 -28.32 -5.87 -12.30
C ASN A 180 -29.52 -5.21 -11.61
N LYS A 181 -29.44 -3.92 -11.22
CA LYS A 181 -30.53 -3.18 -10.57
C LYS A 181 -31.05 -3.86 -9.28
N SER A 182 -30.17 -4.52 -8.55
CA SER A 182 -30.48 -5.32 -7.35
C SER A 182 -29.76 -4.85 -6.08
N PHE A 183 -28.82 -3.92 -6.21
CA PHE A 183 -28.08 -3.30 -5.11
C PHE A 183 -27.85 -1.81 -5.43
N LEU A 184 -28.30 -0.93 -4.52
CA LEU A 184 -28.32 0.52 -4.71
C LEU A 184 -27.77 1.23 -3.48
N VAL A 185 -27.22 2.42 -3.70
CA VAL A 185 -26.77 3.31 -2.64
C VAL A 185 -27.17 4.74 -2.95
N TRP A 186 -27.98 5.34 -2.08
CA TRP A 186 -28.24 6.79 -2.11
C TRP A 186 -27.16 7.52 -1.31
N VAL A 187 -26.70 8.65 -1.82
CA VAL A 187 -25.60 9.43 -1.24
C VAL A 187 -26.08 10.83 -0.86
N ASN A 188 -25.89 11.19 0.40
CA ASN A 188 -26.18 12.50 1.01
C ASN A 188 -27.65 12.94 0.94
N GLU A 189 -28.58 12.01 1.17
CA GLU A 189 -30.01 12.29 1.29
C GLU A 189 -30.35 12.66 2.74
N GLU A 190 -30.95 11.76 3.52
CA GLU A 190 -31.15 11.91 4.97
C GLU A 190 -29.86 11.56 5.71
N ASP A 191 -29.28 10.40 5.40
CA ASP A 191 -27.96 10.01 5.88
C ASP A 191 -26.90 10.28 4.82
N HIS A 192 -25.63 10.20 5.23
CA HIS A 192 -24.52 10.14 4.28
C HIS A 192 -24.77 9.06 3.23
N LEU A 193 -25.33 7.91 3.64
CA LEU A 193 -25.57 6.76 2.79
C LEU A 193 -26.79 5.95 3.20
N ARG A 194 -27.60 5.58 2.21
CA ARG A 194 -28.63 4.55 2.37
C ARG A 194 -28.33 3.41 1.41
N VAL A 195 -27.99 2.25 1.95
CA VAL A 195 -27.69 1.02 1.18
C VAL A 195 -28.95 0.18 1.06
N ILE A 196 -29.29 -0.24 -0.15
CA ILE A 196 -30.53 -0.96 -0.46
C ILE A 196 -30.15 -2.22 -1.27
N SER A 197 -30.62 -3.37 -0.82
CA SER A 197 -30.62 -4.61 -1.61
C SER A 197 -32.07 -4.99 -1.88
N MET A 198 -32.39 -5.31 -3.13
CA MET A 198 -33.77 -5.64 -3.53
C MET A 198 -33.79 -6.56 -4.73
N GLU A 199 -34.86 -7.35 -4.86
CA GLU A 199 -35.18 -8.11 -6.06
C GLU A 199 -36.70 -8.35 -6.14
N LYS A 200 -37.18 -8.78 -7.31
CA LYS A 200 -38.58 -9.21 -7.46
C LYS A 200 -38.75 -10.60 -6.85
N GLY A 201 -39.87 -10.83 -6.15
CA GLY A 201 -40.16 -12.10 -5.48
C GLY A 201 -39.93 -12.04 -3.96
N GLY A 202 -39.92 -13.21 -3.32
CA GLY A 202 -39.89 -13.35 -1.85
C GLY A 202 -38.62 -13.97 -1.28
N ASN A 203 -37.53 -14.09 -2.05
CA ASN A 203 -36.30 -14.73 -1.58
C ASN A 203 -35.47 -13.79 -0.70
N MET A 204 -35.96 -13.55 0.51
CA MET A 204 -35.32 -12.64 1.48
C MET A 204 -33.90 -13.07 1.84
N LYS A 205 -33.59 -14.38 1.80
CA LYS A 205 -32.25 -14.89 2.10
C LYS A 205 -31.23 -14.35 1.09
N GLU A 206 -31.56 -14.34 -0.19
CA GLU A 206 -30.66 -13.83 -1.23
C GLU A 206 -30.54 -12.30 -1.20
N VAL A 207 -31.65 -11.59 -0.99
CA VAL A 207 -31.63 -10.13 -0.78
C VAL A 207 -30.72 -9.75 0.37
N PHE A 208 -30.85 -10.43 1.51
CA PHE A 208 -30.06 -10.13 2.69
C PHE A 208 -28.60 -10.55 2.55
N ARG A 209 -28.32 -11.71 1.93
CA ARG A 209 -26.96 -12.12 1.58
C ARG A 209 -26.26 -11.04 0.75
N ARG A 210 -26.89 -10.58 -0.33
CA ARG A 210 -26.35 -9.52 -1.20
C ARG A 210 -26.13 -8.22 -0.45
N PHE A 211 -27.04 -7.87 0.48
CA PHE A 211 -26.87 -6.72 1.37
C PHE A 211 -25.59 -6.84 2.20
N CYS A 212 -25.42 -7.93 2.96
CA CYS A 212 -24.25 -8.12 3.82
C CYS A 212 -22.93 -8.14 3.04
N VAL A 213 -22.87 -8.90 1.95
CA VAL A 213 -21.65 -9.01 1.14
C VAL A 213 -21.30 -7.66 0.50
N GLY A 214 -22.28 -6.95 -0.06
CA GLY A 214 -22.07 -5.64 -0.68
C GLY A 214 -21.61 -4.59 0.34
N LEU A 215 -22.21 -4.59 1.53
CA LEU A 215 -21.85 -3.71 2.64
C LEU A 215 -20.40 -3.91 3.07
N GLN A 216 -20.03 -5.16 3.31
CA GLN A 216 -18.72 -5.55 3.76
C GLN A 216 -17.65 -5.27 2.70
N LYS A 217 -17.92 -5.58 1.42
CA LYS A 217 -17.01 -5.28 0.31
C LYS A 217 -16.74 -3.78 0.18
N ALA A 218 -17.77 -2.95 0.32
CA ALA A 218 -17.63 -1.50 0.28
C ALA A 218 -16.91 -0.94 1.52
N GLN A 219 -17.14 -1.49 2.72
CA GLN A 219 -16.45 -1.10 3.96
C GLN A 219 -14.95 -1.42 3.89
N THR A 220 -14.60 -2.68 3.63
CA THR A 220 -13.21 -3.14 3.52
C THR A 220 -12.45 -2.30 2.49
N ARG A 221 -13.07 -2.05 1.33
CA ARG A 221 -12.45 -1.22 0.30
C ARG A 221 -12.25 0.23 0.74
N ALA A 222 -13.26 0.86 1.34
CA ALA A 222 -13.15 2.25 1.79
C ALA A 222 -12.04 2.41 2.84
N ALA A 223 -11.92 1.43 3.74
CA ALA A 223 -10.93 1.47 4.79
C ALA A 223 -9.50 1.20 4.27
N LEU A 224 -9.31 0.23 3.37
CA LEU A 224 -8.04 0.00 2.68
C LEU A 224 -7.56 1.24 1.90
N LEU A 225 -8.47 1.91 1.17
CA LEU A 225 -8.13 3.14 0.44
C LEU A 225 -7.77 4.30 1.36
N ARG A 226 -8.39 4.38 2.55
CA ARG A 226 -8.06 5.39 3.56
C ARG A 226 -6.65 5.15 4.10
N VAL A 227 -6.35 3.92 4.51
CA VAL A 227 -5.02 3.53 4.99
C VAL A 227 -3.94 3.86 3.94
N LEU A 228 -4.20 3.56 2.66
CA LEU A 228 -3.27 3.92 1.58
C LEU A 228 -3.10 5.44 1.41
N GLN A 229 -4.17 6.22 1.57
CA GLN A 229 -4.09 7.67 1.47
C GLN A 229 -3.30 8.30 2.62
N GLU A 230 -3.55 7.86 3.85
CA GLU A 230 -2.84 8.34 5.04
C GLU A 230 -1.35 8.01 4.96
N ASP A 231 -0.99 6.85 4.39
CA ASP A 231 0.41 6.47 4.15
C ASP A 231 1.05 7.30 3.01
N GLU A 232 0.34 7.52 1.90
CA GLU A 232 0.81 8.32 0.75
C GLU A 232 1.13 9.77 1.13
N GLU A 233 0.31 10.39 1.98
CA GLU A 233 0.53 11.76 2.45
C GLU A 233 1.88 11.90 3.19
N GLN A 234 2.38 10.81 3.77
CA GLN A 234 3.68 10.80 4.44
C GLN A 234 4.85 10.64 3.47
N TRP A 235 4.65 10.12 2.26
CA TRP A 235 5.72 9.79 1.31
C TRP A 235 6.52 11.02 0.86
N GLY A 236 5.90 12.19 0.79
CA GLY A 236 6.55 13.46 0.40
C GLY A 236 7.20 14.25 1.54
N SER A 237 7.08 13.79 2.80
CA SER A 237 7.58 14.53 3.96
C SER A 237 9.12 14.64 3.97
N MET A 238 9.68 15.66 4.63
CA MET A 238 11.12 15.73 4.87
C MET A 238 11.57 14.80 6.00
N ASP A 239 10.69 14.53 6.96
CA ASP A 239 10.97 13.64 8.09
C ASP A 239 10.78 12.18 7.68
N TYR A 240 11.82 11.37 7.89
CA TYR A 240 11.74 9.94 7.64
C TYR A 240 10.86 9.25 8.69
N ARG A 241 9.77 8.65 8.22
CA ARG A 241 9.00 7.65 8.96
C ARG A 241 8.88 6.40 8.11
N PRO A 242 9.24 5.21 8.62
CA PRO A 242 9.01 3.97 7.90
C PRO A 242 7.51 3.82 7.60
N SER A 243 7.19 3.42 6.36
CA SER A 243 5.81 3.03 6.06
C SER A 243 5.46 1.79 6.89
N ASN A 244 4.35 1.85 7.61
CA ASN A 244 3.79 0.71 8.30
C ASN A 244 2.56 0.15 7.56
N LEU A 245 2.41 0.43 6.27
CA LEU A 245 1.19 0.15 5.49
C LEU A 245 0.71 -1.30 5.63
N ALA A 246 1.64 -2.25 5.68
CA ALA A 246 1.36 -3.66 5.82
C ALA A 246 0.53 -4.02 7.07
N GLN A 247 0.89 -3.47 8.24
CA GLN A 247 0.28 -3.87 9.50
C GLN A 247 -1.21 -3.49 9.59
N PRO A 248 -1.63 -2.22 9.37
CA PRO A 248 -3.05 -1.85 9.37
C PRO A 248 -3.86 -2.55 8.28
N VAL A 249 -3.24 -2.89 7.14
CA VAL A 249 -3.92 -3.66 6.09
C VAL A 249 -4.18 -5.09 6.56
N CYS A 250 -3.18 -5.77 7.14
CA CYS A 250 -3.35 -7.12 7.69
C CYS A 250 -4.37 -7.13 8.83
N GLU A 251 -4.25 -6.23 9.81
CA GLU A 251 -5.18 -6.12 10.93
C GLU A 251 -6.62 -5.90 10.45
N LEU A 252 -6.82 -5.09 9.41
CA LEU A 252 -8.14 -4.84 8.85
C LEU A 252 -8.74 -6.06 8.13
N LEU A 253 -7.91 -6.79 7.38
CA LEU A 253 -8.34 -8.03 6.73
C LEU A 253 -8.60 -9.13 7.75
N GLU A 254 -7.81 -9.21 8.82
CA GLU A 254 -8.00 -10.09 9.97
C GLU A 254 -9.30 -9.75 10.71
N GLU A 255 -9.58 -8.49 11.06
CA GLU A 255 -10.84 -8.09 11.73
C GLU A 255 -12.08 -8.53 10.91
N HIS A 256 -12.00 -8.40 9.59
CA HIS A 256 -13.09 -8.78 8.70
C HIS A 256 -13.21 -10.29 8.49
N THR A 257 -12.13 -11.05 8.66
CA THR A 257 -12.12 -12.51 8.53
C THR A 257 -12.38 -13.22 9.85
N GLU A 258 -11.93 -12.72 11.01
CA GLU A 258 -12.19 -13.29 12.34
C GLU A 258 -13.67 -13.24 12.73
N ARG A 259 -14.41 -12.24 12.23
CA ARG A 259 -15.87 -12.15 12.44
C ARG A 259 -16.67 -13.15 11.58
N ALA A 260 -16.08 -13.73 10.54
CA ALA A 260 -16.77 -14.59 9.57
C ALA A 260 -17.00 -16.05 10.04
N PRO A 261 -16.08 -16.72 10.79
CA PRO A 261 -16.27 -18.09 11.28
C PRO A 261 -17.49 -18.28 12.18
N HIS A 262 -17.96 -17.22 12.83
CA HIS A 262 -19.16 -17.26 13.66
C HIS A 262 -20.47 -17.26 12.84
N ILE A 263 -20.36 -17.26 11.51
CA ILE A 263 -21.48 -17.08 10.58
C ILE A 263 -21.87 -18.40 9.90
N SER A 264 -21.08 -18.85 8.93
CA SER A 264 -21.22 -20.15 8.26
C SER A 264 -19.95 -20.44 7.45
N GLN A 265 -19.67 -21.70 7.16
CA GLN A 265 -18.47 -22.08 6.42
C GLN A 265 -18.45 -21.51 4.98
N GLU A 266 -19.60 -21.52 4.30
CA GLU A 266 -19.76 -20.91 2.97
C GLU A 266 -19.52 -19.38 3.02
N PHE A 267 -19.96 -18.71 4.09
CA PHE A 267 -19.74 -17.29 4.24
C PHE A 267 -18.26 -16.95 4.48
N VAL A 268 -17.53 -17.77 5.24
CA VAL A 268 -16.08 -17.61 5.45
C VAL A 268 -15.33 -17.66 4.12
N GLU A 269 -15.64 -18.63 3.26
CA GLU A 269 -15.00 -18.76 1.95
C GLU A 269 -15.29 -17.54 1.06
N ARG A 270 -16.54 -17.07 1.04
CA ARG A 270 -16.93 -15.89 0.25
C ARG A 270 -16.35 -14.59 0.81
N MET A 271 -16.23 -14.50 2.13
CA MET A 271 -15.57 -13.39 2.83
C MET A 271 -14.08 -13.35 2.54
N ALA A 272 -13.40 -14.49 2.59
CA ALA A 272 -12.01 -14.61 2.19
C ALA A 272 -11.82 -14.19 0.73
N HIS A 273 -12.70 -14.63 -0.18
CA HIS A 273 -12.66 -14.21 -1.57
C HIS A 273 -12.89 -12.70 -1.74
N CYS A 274 -13.81 -12.10 -0.97
CA CYS A 274 -14.03 -10.65 -0.99
C CYS A 274 -12.83 -9.86 -0.45
N CYS A 275 -12.21 -10.32 0.63
CA CYS A 275 -11.01 -9.74 1.21
C CYS A 275 -9.82 -9.83 0.25
N LEU A 276 -9.61 -10.98 -0.39
CA LEU A 276 -8.56 -11.18 -1.41
C LEU A 276 -8.79 -10.30 -2.64
N GLY A 277 -10.03 -10.17 -3.11
CA GLY A 277 -10.38 -9.25 -4.19
C GLY A 277 -10.13 -7.79 -3.80
N GLY A 278 -10.49 -7.39 -2.58
CA GLY A 278 -10.22 -6.07 -2.04
C GLY A 278 -8.72 -5.76 -1.92
N LEU A 279 -7.94 -6.74 -1.47
CA LEU A 279 -6.48 -6.66 -1.41
C LEU A 279 -5.85 -6.50 -2.80
N ALA A 280 -6.30 -7.27 -3.79
CA ALA A 280 -5.80 -7.16 -5.16
C ALA A 280 -6.03 -5.76 -5.75
N GLU A 281 -7.23 -5.20 -5.59
CA GLU A 281 -7.54 -3.85 -6.05
C GLU A 281 -6.76 -2.77 -5.25
N PHE A 282 -6.53 -2.99 -3.96
CA PHE A 282 -5.69 -2.16 -3.12
C PHE A 282 -4.23 -2.15 -3.64
N LEU A 283 -3.67 -3.32 -3.92
CA LEU A 283 -2.29 -3.46 -4.41
C LEU A 283 -2.09 -2.83 -5.79
N GLN A 284 -3.09 -2.91 -6.67
CA GLN A 284 -3.08 -2.16 -7.93
C GLN A 284 -3.08 -0.64 -7.69
N SER A 285 -3.86 -0.16 -6.72
CA SER A 285 -3.90 1.26 -6.36
C SER A 285 -2.57 1.71 -5.73
N PHE A 286 -1.97 0.87 -4.88
CA PHE A 286 -0.65 1.08 -4.29
C PHE A 286 0.42 1.18 -5.38
N GLN A 287 0.44 0.22 -6.32
CA GLN A 287 1.37 0.24 -7.47
C GLN A 287 1.28 1.57 -8.24
N GLN A 288 0.08 2.00 -8.63
CA GLN A 288 -0.10 3.25 -9.38
C GLN A 288 0.36 4.49 -8.62
N ARG A 289 0.17 4.52 -7.29
CA ARG A 289 0.63 5.65 -6.46
C ARG A 289 2.15 5.65 -6.31
N VAL A 290 2.78 4.48 -6.15
CA VAL A 290 4.24 4.36 -6.11
C VAL A 290 4.87 4.81 -7.44
N GLU A 291 4.26 4.44 -8.58
CA GLU A 291 4.67 4.93 -9.90
C GLU A 291 4.64 6.47 -9.96
N ARG A 292 3.51 7.08 -9.58
CA ARG A 292 3.38 8.54 -9.53
C ARG A 292 4.34 9.23 -8.58
N PHE A 293 4.63 8.59 -7.44
CA PHE A 293 5.59 9.10 -6.47
C PHE A 293 6.99 9.24 -7.07
N HIS A 294 7.46 8.22 -7.80
CA HIS A 294 8.77 8.25 -8.46
C HIS A 294 8.80 9.12 -9.72
N GLU A 295 7.66 9.34 -10.38
CA GLU A 295 7.53 10.26 -11.52
C GLU A 295 7.43 11.74 -11.10
N ASN A 296 7.11 12.02 -9.83
CA ASN A 296 6.89 13.38 -9.34
C ASN A 296 8.18 14.22 -9.36
N PRO A 297 8.24 15.34 -10.11
CA PRO A 297 9.41 16.21 -10.15
C PRO A 297 9.83 16.77 -8.78
N GLY A 298 8.87 16.99 -7.88
CA GLY A 298 9.11 17.52 -6.52
C GLY A 298 9.89 16.57 -5.63
N ILE A 299 10.04 15.30 -6.02
CA ILE A 299 10.80 14.31 -5.24
C ILE A 299 12.30 14.66 -5.15
N ARG A 300 12.81 15.45 -6.10
CA ARG A 300 14.21 15.90 -6.13
C ARG A 300 14.55 16.85 -4.98
N GLU A 301 13.55 17.38 -4.28
CA GLU A 301 13.73 18.23 -3.10
C GLU A 301 13.98 17.40 -1.82
N ILE A 302 13.66 16.10 -1.84
CA ILE A 302 13.89 15.21 -0.71
C ILE A 302 15.39 14.83 -0.65
N PRO A 303 16.02 14.85 0.54
CA PRO A 303 17.39 14.37 0.69
C PRO A 303 17.57 12.92 0.20
N SER A 304 18.67 12.64 -0.51
CA SER A 304 18.93 11.33 -1.13
C SER A 304 18.83 10.16 -0.14
N GLU A 305 19.34 10.29 1.08
CA GLU A 305 19.25 9.24 2.11
C GLU A 305 17.81 8.96 2.53
N THR A 306 17.00 10.01 2.71
CA THR A 306 15.58 9.92 3.03
C THR A 306 14.82 9.27 1.87
N TYR A 307 15.13 9.65 0.63
CA TYR A 307 14.49 9.07 -0.56
C TYR A 307 14.84 7.58 -0.75
N ILE A 308 16.09 7.19 -0.54
CA ILE A 308 16.52 5.77 -0.51
C ILE A 308 15.76 5.00 0.58
N SER A 309 15.71 5.54 1.79
CA SER A 309 15.03 4.87 2.92
C SER A 309 13.52 4.74 2.71
N ARG A 310 12.88 5.73 2.07
CA ARG A 310 11.48 5.67 1.64
C ARG A 310 11.25 4.59 0.58
N THR A 311 12.09 4.58 -0.45
CA THR A 311 12.01 3.59 -1.54
C THR A 311 12.16 2.17 -0.99
N ILE A 312 13.07 1.95 -0.04
CA ILE A 312 13.21 0.68 0.68
C ILE A 312 11.94 0.34 1.50
N SER A 313 11.35 1.32 2.19
CA SER A 313 10.12 1.10 2.95
C SER A 313 8.95 0.67 2.06
N LEU A 314 8.81 1.25 0.85
CA LEU A 314 7.80 0.84 -0.13
C LEU A 314 7.99 -0.60 -0.60
N VAL A 315 9.24 -1.02 -0.80
CA VAL A 315 9.58 -2.42 -1.12
C VAL A 315 9.21 -3.36 0.02
N ASN A 316 9.48 -2.94 1.26
CA ASN A 316 9.20 -3.73 2.47
C ASN A 316 7.71 -3.83 2.82
N CYS A 317 6.84 -3.06 2.18
CA CYS A 317 5.39 -3.24 2.34
C CYS A 317 4.87 -4.51 1.64
N GLY A 318 5.58 -4.98 0.60
CA GLY A 318 5.12 -6.11 -0.22
C GLY A 318 5.06 -7.47 0.49
N PRO A 319 6.07 -7.90 1.26
CA PRO A 319 6.15 -9.27 1.77
C PRO A 319 5.00 -9.65 2.71
N PRO A 320 4.63 -8.83 3.72
CA PRO A 320 3.49 -9.15 4.58
C PRO A 320 2.14 -9.16 3.84
N LEU A 321 2.04 -8.48 2.68
CA LEU A 321 0.83 -8.38 1.88
C LEU A 321 0.68 -9.53 0.87
N ARG A 322 1.65 -10.45 0.80
CA ARG A 322 1.55 -11.69 0.01
C ARG A 322 0.75 -12.76 0.78
N VAL A 323 -0.50 -12.48 1.13
CA VAL A 323 -1.36 -13.40 1.91
C VAL A 323 -2.39 -14.08 1.01
N GLY A 324 -2.54 -15.41 1.12
CA GLY A 324 -3.71 -16.14 0.57
C GLY A 324 -3.55 -17.67 0.45
N PRO A 325 -4.57 -18.48 0.81
CA PRO A 325 -4.60 -19.92 0.53
C PRO A 325 -4.69 -20.22 -0.99
N PRO A 326 -4.24 -21.40 -1.45
CA PRO A 326 -3.98 -21.72 -2.86
C PRO A 326 -5.21 -21.73 -3.81
N GLU A 327 -6.44 -21.57 -3.32
CA GLU A 327 -7.66 -21.82 -4.10
C GLU A 327 -8.30 -20.57 -4.76
N SER A 328 -7.67 -19.38 -4.66
CA SER A 328 -8.15 -18.14 -5.29
C SER A 328 -7.12 -17.56 -6.30
N GLU A 329 -6.93 -18.24 -7.43
CA GLU A 329 -5.87 -17.92 -8.41
C GLU A 329 -5.90 -16.48 -8.98
N PRO A 330 -7.02 -15.91 -9.46
CA PRO A 330 -6.97 -14.63 -10.20
C PRO A 330 -6.62 -13.41 -9.36
N ALA A 331 -7.20 -13.30 -8.15
CA ALA A 331 -6.93 -12.18 -7.25
C ALA A 331 -5.52 -12.25 -6.65
N ARG A 332 -5.04 -13.47 -6.39
CA ARG A 332 -3.67 -13.72 -5.92
C ARG A 332 -2.65 -13.39 -7.01
N GLU A 333 -2.88 -13.81 -8.25
CA GLU A 333 -2.02 -13.49 -9.39
C GLU A 333 -1.96 -11.98 -9.63
N ALA A 334 -3.11 -11.29 -9.62
CA ALA A 334 -3.16 -9.84 -9.75
C ALA A 334 -2.39 -9.12 -8.63
N SER A 335 -2.51 -9.60 -7.40
CA SER A 335 -1.77 -9.09 -6.23
C SER A 335 -0.26 -9.28 -6.39
N ALA A 336 0.17 -10.47 -6.79
CA ALA A 336 1.58 -10.80 -7.02
C ALA A 336 2.19 -9.95 -8.15
N ILE A 337 1.47 -9.79 -9.26
CA ILE A 337 1.91 -8.95 -10.39
C ILE A 337 2.10 -7.50 -9.96
N ALA A 338 1.15 -6.94 -9.19
CA ALA A 338 1.24 -5.56 -8.71
C ALA A 338 2.46 -5.36 -7.78
N LEU A 339 2.67 -6.27 -6.82
CA LEU A 339 3.82 -6.23 -5.92
C LEU A 339 5.15 -6.38 -6.66
N ASP A 340 5.25 -7.33 -7.60
CA ASP A 340 6.44 -7.52 -8.41
C ASP A 340 6.79 -6.29 -9.26
N ARG A 341 5.78 -5.55 -9.74
CA ARG A 341 5.99 -4.27 -10.45
C ARG A 341 6.55 -3.21 -9.53
N VAL A 342 6.01 -3.06 -8.32
CA VAL A 342 6.54 -2.13 -7.29
C VAL A 342 7.99 -2.47 -6.97
N THR A 343 8.29 -3.73 -6.67
CA THR A 343 9.65 -4.21 -6.43
C THR A 343 10.59 -3.85 -7.56
N ARG A 344 10.25 -4.20 -8.81
CA ARG A 344 11.12 -3.94 -9.98
C ARG A 344 11.35 -2.46 -10.20
N LEU A 345 10.32 -1.63 -10.01
CA LEU A 345 10.43 -0.18 -10.10
C LEU A 345 11.38 0.37 -9.05
N CYS A 346 11.17 0.03 -7.77
CA CYS A 346 12.01 0.49 -6.67
C CYS A 346 13.46 0.03 -6.83
N HIS A 347 13.71 -1.22 -7.24
CA HIS A 347 15.06 -1.71 -7.53
C HIS A 347 15.73 -0.90 -8.64
N ARG A 348 15.01 -0.57 -9.71
CA ARG A 348 15.52 0.28 -10.79
C ARG A 348 15.89 1.66 -10.28
N VAL A 349 15.01 2.30 -9.50
CA VAL A 349 15.25 3.62 -8.91
C VAL A 349 16.49 3.61 -8.02
N LEU A 350 16.63 2.62 -7.13
CA LEU A 350 17.80 2.47 -6.25
C LEU A 350 19.10 2.25 -7.04
N ALA A 351 19.05 1.50 -8.15
CA ALA A 351 20.19 1.27 -9.02
C ALA A 351 20.58 2.52 -9.83
N GLU A 352 19.60 3.29 -10.30
CA GLU A 352 19.84 4.56 -11.00
C GLU A 352 20.47 5.61 -10.07
N LEU A 353 20.00 5.69 -8.81
CA LEU A 353 20.61 6.56 -7.79
C LEU A 353 22.07 6.19 -7.53
N LEU A 354 22.38 4.89 -7.38
CA LEU A 354 23.76 4.42 -7.25
C LEU A 354 24.61 4.86 -8.44
N PHE A 355 24.09 4.67 -9.64
CA PHE A 355 24.81 5.01 -10.86
C PHE A 355 25.13 6.51 -10.92
N GLN A 356 24.17 7.37 -10.56
CA GLN A 356 24.36 8.81 -10.51
C GLN A 356 25.43 9.22 -9.48
N GLU A 357 25.44 8.61 -8.29
CA GLU A 357 26.46 8.88 -7.26
C GLU A 357 27.87 8.39 -7.66
N LEU A 358 27.95 7.28 -8.40
CA LEU A 358 29.23 6.74 -8.88
C LEU A 358 29.77 7.45 -10.13
N GLN A 359 28.92 8.03 -10.96
CA GLN A 359 29.29 8.63 -12.25
C GLN A 359 30.45 9.65 -12.16
N PRO A 360 30.50 10.59 -11.19
CA PRO A 360 31.62 11.52 -11.04
C PRO A 360 32.96 10.82 -10.77
N HIS A 361 32.93 9.75 -9.99
CA HIS A 361 34.12 8.97 -9.63
C HIS A 361 34.65 8.18 -10.83
N PHE A 362 33.75 7.56 -11.61
CA PHE A 362 34.12 6.91 -12.86
C PHE A 362 34.70 7.90 -13.88
N ASN A 363 34.14 9.10 -14.00
CA ASN A 363 34.69 10.15 -14.86
C ASN A 363 36.11 10.57 -14.44
N LYS A 364 36.42 10.58 -13.15
CA LYS A 364 37.78 10.81 -12.64
C LYS A 364 38.73 9.65 -13.00
N LEU A 365 38.28 8.39 -12.90
CA LEU A 365 39.06 7.21 -13.31
C LEU A 365 39.39 7.17 -14.80
N MET A 366 38.51 7.70 -15.66
CA MET A 366 38.78 7.77 -17.10
C MET A 366 39.85 8.82 -17.47
N ARG A 367 40.30 9.64 -16.51
CA ARG A 367 41.39 10.62 -16.68
C ARG A 367 42.66 10.05 -16.08
N ARG A 368 43.82 10.20 -16.74
CA ARG A 368 45.14 9.66 -16.30
C ARG A 368 45.60 10.03 -14.88
N LYS A 369 44.87 10.88 -14.16
CA LYS A 369 45.15 11.36 -12.80
C LYS A 369 44.91 10.32 -11.70
N TRP A 370 44.18 9.23 -11.95
CA TRP A 370 43.94 8.17 -10.94
C TRP A 370 45.20 7.37 -10.57
N LEU A 371 46.18 7.31 -11.47
CA LEU A 371 47.48 6.66 -11.19
C LEU A 371 48.26 7.37 -10.08
N SER A 372 47.91 8.62 -9.78
CA SER A 372 48.55 9.46 -8.76
C SER A 372 47.68 9.72 -7.52
N SER A 373 46.42 9.26 -7.49
CA SER A 373 45.51 9.50 -6.36
C SER A 373 44.46 8.39 -6.25
N SER A 374 44.32 7.81 -5.05
CA SER A 374 43.30 6.81 -4.73
C SER A 374 41.91 7.40 -4.49
N GLU A 375 41.76 8.73 -4.42
CA GLU A 375 40.52 9.43 -4.03
C GLU A 375 39.29 8.97 -4.83
N ALA A 376 39.43 8.77 -6.14
CA ALA A 376 38.33 8.29 -6.98
C ALA A 376 37.92 6.84 -6.66
N LEU A 377 38.89 5.99 -6.34
CA LEU A 377 38.67 4.60 -5.96
C LEU A 377 38.06 4.50 -4.56
N ASP A 378 38.62 5.25 -3.60
CA ASP A 378 38.14 5.34 -2.23
C ASP A 378 36.71 5.88 -2.17
N GLY A 379 36.38 6.86 -3.02
CA GLY A 379 35.01 7.37 -3.19
C GLY A 379 34.05 6.30 -3.70
N ILE A 380 34.43 5.51 -4.71
CA ILE A 380 33.60 4.39 -5.20
C ILE A 380 33.35 3.35 -4.11
N VAL A 381 34.41 2.97 -3.38
CA VAL A 381 34.31 1.99 -2.28
C VAL A 381 33.43 2.53 -1.16
N GLY A 382 33.60 3.81 -0.79
CA GLY A 382 32.80 4.49 0.23
C GLY A 382 31.32 4.55 -0.14
N THR A 383 30.98 5.03 -1.35
CA THR A 383 29.60 5.09 -1.85
C THR A 383 28.96 3.70 -1.89
N ARG A 384 29.65 2.70 -2.45
CA ARG A 384 29.15 1.32 -2.48
C ARG A 384 28.96 0.73 -1.08
N GLY A 385 29.85 1.04 -0.15
CA GLY A 385 29.75 0.60 1.25
C GLY A 385 28.56 1.22 1.97
N ALA A 386 28.35 2.53 1.82
CA ALA A 386 27.21 3.24 2.38
C ALA A 386 25.88 2.70 1.80
N GLN A 387 25.82 2.49 0.49
CA GLN A 387 24.63 1.92 -0.13
C GLN A 387 24.39 0.47 0.27
N ALA A 388 25.43 -0.36 0.38
CA ALA A 388 25.28 -1.73 0.89
C ALA A 388 24.69 -1.74 2.32
N LEU A 389 25.08 -0.80 3.18
CA LEU A 389 24.49 -0.63 4.51
C LEU A 389 23.02 -0.17 4.45
N ALA A 390 22.67 0.71 3.52
CA ALA A 390 21.28 1.12 3.32
C ALA A 390 20.41 -0.04 2.82
N LEU A 391 20.88 -0.79 1.82
CA LEU A 391 20.15 -1.92 1.24
C LEU A 391 19.94 -3.09 2.23
N ARG A 392 20.79 -3.23 3.27
CA ARG A 392 20.54 -4.17 4.38
C ARG A 392 19.26 -3.88 5.17
N ARG A 393 18.64 -2.71 5.00
CA ARG A 393 17.34 -2.36 5.60
C ARG A 393 16.16 -2.94 4.81
N MET A 394 16.37 -3.51 3.62
CA MET A 394 15.31 -4.27 2.93
C MET A 394 15.03 -5.58 3.68
N GLN A 395 13.75 -5.87 3.91
CA GLN A 395 13.29 -7.04 4.65
C GLN A 395 13.47 -8.33 3.83
N ASP A 396 13.76 -9.41 4.54
CA ASP A 396 14.03 -10.73 3.98
C ASP A 396 12.74 -11.46 3.60
N GLU A 397 12.29 -11.25 2.36
CA GLU A 397 11.52 -12.14 1.46
C GLU A 397 10.69 -11.27 0.50
N PRO A 398 10.41 -11.70 -0.76
CA PRO A 398 10.94 -12.89 -1.42
C PRO A 398 12.29 -12.60 -2.11
N TYR A 399 13.16 -11.81 -1.48
CA TYR A 399 14.46 -11.41 -2.06
C TYR A 399 15.61 -12.35 -1.67
N GLN A 400 15.39 -13.30 -0.75
CA GLN A 400 16.45 -14.18 -0.27
C GLN A 400 16.75 -15.38 -1.16
N GLU A 401 15.88 -15.70 -2.13
CA GLU A 401 16.20 -16.71 -3.13
C GLU A 401 16.28 -16.07 -4.51
N SER A 402 17.27 -15.18 -4.68
CA SER A 402 17.89 -15.16 -5.99
C SER A 402 18.37 -16.57 -6.25
N GLN A 403 17.69 -17.30 -7.14
CA GLN A 403 18.17 -18.60 -7.61
C GLN A 403 19.54 -18.48 -8.30
N ALA A 404 20.05 -17.25 -8.49
CA ALA A 404 21.37 -16.95 -8.97
C ALA A 404 22.47 -17.03 -7.89
N SER A 405 22.43 -18.03 -7.00
CA SER A 405 23.56 -18.37 -6.11
C SER A 405 24.85 -18.67 -6.89
N TRP A 406 24.71 -19.03 -8.16
CA TRP A 406 25.81 -19.16 -9.10
C TRP A 406 26.57 -17.85 -9.33
N LEU A 407 26.04 -16.67 -8.99
CA LEU A 407 26.77 -15.39 -9.08
C LEU A 407 27.70 -15.13 -7.89
N ASP A 408 27.52 -15.81 -6.75
CA ASP A 408 28.29 -15.54 -5.53
C ASP A 408 29.80 -15.77 -5.71
N GLN A 409 30.17 -16.67 -6.61
CA GLN A 409 31.56 -17.07 -6.86
C GLN A 409 32.28 -16.16 -7.87
N VAL A 410 31.55 -15.38 -8.68
CA VAL A 410 32.18 -14.58 -9.75
C VAL A 410 33.10 -13.51 -9.19
N VAL A 411 32.69 -12.86 -8.11
CA VAL A 411 33.46 -11.78 -7.47
C VAL A 411 34.74 -12.32 -6.82
N PRO A 412 34.70 -13.41 -6.02
CA PRO A 412 35.90 -14.11 -5.56
C PRO A 412 36.86 -14.48 -6.70
N HIS A 413 36.39 -15.14 -7.77
CA HIS A 413 37.25 -15.54 -8.89
C HIS A 413 37.92 -14.35 -9.58
N LEU A 414 37.16 -13.29 -9.86
CA LEU A 414 37.71 -12.06 -10.45
C LEU A 414 38.74 -11.40 -9.51
N ALA A 415 38.49 -11.41 -8.20
CA ALA A 415 39.41 -10.85 -7.22
C ALA A 415 40.71 -11.66 -7.10
N GLU A 416 40.63 -12.99 -7.15
CA GLU A 416 41.81 -13.88 -7.14
C GLU A 416 42.65 -13.68 -8.41
N ILE A 417 42.02 -13.63 -9.59
CA ILE A 417 42.73 -13.36 -10.86
C ILE A 417 43.48 -12.02 -10.82
N LEU A 418 43.00 -11.02 -10.08
CA LEU A 418 43.68 -9.74 -9.90
C LEU A 418 44.79 -9.77 -8.84
N GLN A 419 44.74 -10.69 -7.87
CA GLN A 419 45.66 -10.74 -6.72
C GLN A 419 46.80 -11.75 -6.86
N LEU A 420 46.54 -12.93 -7.43
CA LEU A 420 47.52 -14.01 -7.60
C LEU A 420 48.77 -13.50 -8.32
N GLU A 421 49.98 -13.95 -7.99
CA GLU A 421 51.22 -13.37 -8.56
C GLU A 421 51.80 -14.19 -9.72
N ASP A 422 51.62 -15.51 -9.70
CA ASP A 422 52.22 -16.46 -10.62
C ASP A 422 51.28 -16.88 -11.76
N THR A 423 51.85 -17.09 -12.96
CA THR A 423 51.11 -17.49 -14.16
C THR A 423 50.31 -18.78 -13.97
N PRO A 424 50.85 -19.86 -13.37
CA PRO A 424 50.10 -21.11 -13.19
C PRO A 424 48.85 -20.96 -12.31
N SER A 425 48.93 -20.23 -11.20
CA SER A 425 47.76 -20.01 -10.33
C SER A 425 46.70 -19.18 -11.04
N ILE A 426 47.10 -18.15 -11.81
CA ILE A 426 46.16 -17.37 -12.63
C ILE A 426 45.50 -18.25 -13.69
N GLN A 427 46.24 -19.16 -14.32
CA GLN A 427 45.70 -20.11 -15.30
C GLN A 427 44.65 -21.03 -14.68
N VAL A 428 44.90 -21.55 -13.48
CA VAL A 428 43.94 -22.40 -12.74
C VAL A 428 42.66 -21.61 -12.46
N GLU A 429 42.79 -20.39 -11.94
CA GLU A 429 41.64 -19.57 -11.58
C GLU A 429 40.82 -19.13 -12.80
N VAL A 430 41.49 -18.76 -13.90
CA VAL A 430 40.83 -18.48 -15.18
C VAL A 430 40.14 -19.74 -15.72
N GLY A 431 40.74 -20.92 -15.57
CA GLY A 431 40.11 -22.18 -15.96
C GLY A 431 38.85 -22.49 -15.15
N VAL A 432 38.87 -22.25 -13.84
CA VAL A 432 37.70 -22.37 -12.96
C VAL A 432 36.62 -21.37 -13.36
N LEU A 433 36.97 -20.11 -13.60
CA LEU A 433 36.02 -19.07 -14.02
C LEU A 433 35.37 -19.39 -15.37
N VAL A 434 36.12 -19.89 -16.35
CA VAL A 434 35.58 -20.28 -17.67
C VAL A 434 34.65 -21.48 -17.57
N ARG A 435 34.99 -22.46 -16.72
CA ARG A 435 34.14 -23.63 -16.47
C ARG A 435 32.83 -23.26 -15.78
N ASP A 436 32.89 -22.40 -14.77
CA ASP A 436 31.73 -22.05 -13.96
C ASP A 436 30.83 -21.03 -14.68
N TYR A 437 31.38 -20.27 -15.65
CA TYR A 437 30.67 -19.28 -16.48
C TYR A 437 31.01 -19.44 -17.97
N PRO A 438 30.38 -20.40 -18.69
CA PRO A 438 30.73 -20.74 -20.08
C PRO A 438 30.42 -19.62 -21.10
N ASP A 439 29.69 -18.58 -20.71
CA ASP A 439 29.43 -17.40 -21.52
C ASP A 439 30.55 -16.34 -21.46
N ILE A 440 31.56 -16.55 -20.61
CA ILE A 440 32.79 -15.77 -20.65
C ILE A 440 33.52 -16.01 -21.97
N ARG A 441 34.09 -14.96 -22.55
CA ARG A 441 34.73 -14.98 -23.86
C ARG A 441 36.19 -14.63 -23.66
N ARG A 442 37.06 -15.10 -24.53
CA ARG A 442 38.47 -14.70 -24.55
C ARG A 442 38.69 -13.17 -24.44
N LYS A 443 37.80 -12.36 -25.02
CA LYS A 443 37.86 -10.89 -24.91
C LYS A 443 37.56 -10.36 -23.50
N HIS A 444 36.71 -11.02 -22.70
CA HIS A 444 36.50 -10.68 -21.28
C HIS A 444 37.78 -10.95 -20.48
N VAL A 445 38.39 -12.13 -20.68
CA VAL A 445 39.65 -12.51 -20.02
C VAL A 445 40.77 -11.55 -20.41
N ALA A 446 40.87 -11.19 -21.69
CA ALA A 446 41.84 -10.20 -22.15
C ALA A 446 41.68 -8.84 -21.46
N ALA A 447 40.45 -8.34 -21.34
CA ALA A 447 40.18 -7.10 -20.63
C ALA A 447 40.53 -7.18 -19.13
N LEU A 448 40.26 -8.32 -18.49
CA LEU A 448 40.64 -8.56 -17.08
C LEU A 448 42.17 -8.54 -16.89
N LEU A 449 42.92 -9.15 -17.80
CA LEU A 449 44.38 -9.12 -17.79
C LEU A 449 44.95 -7.71 -18.07
N ASP A 450 44.23 -6.91 -18.87
CA ASP A 450 44.60 -5.52 -19.12
C ASP A 450 44.37 -4.66 -17.86
N VAL A 451 43.26 -4.87 -17.13
CA VAL A 451 43.00 -4.23 -15.82
C VAL A 451 44.06 -4.62 -14.79
N ARG A 452 44.46 -5.89 -14.77
CA ARG A 452 45.56 -6.39 -13.93
C ARG A 452 46.91 -5.73 -14.26
N GLY A 453 47.08 -5.26 -15.49
CA GLY A 453 48.35 -4.70 -15.96
C GLY A 453 49.39 -5.77 -16.32
N LEU A 454 48.97 -6.98 -16.72
CA LEU A 454 49.88 -8.06 -17.10
C LEU A 454 50.54 -7.75 -18.46
N ARG A 455 51.78 -7.25 -18.43
CA ARG A 455 52.54 -6.82 -19.62
C ARG A 455 53.38 -7.91 -20.27
N ASN A 456 53.67 -9.00 -19.55
CA ASN A 456 54.45 -10.10 -20.10
C ASN A 456 53.62 -10.79 -21.19
N THR A 457 54.09 -10.67 -22.44
CA THR A 457 53.36 -11.17 -23.61
C THR A 457 53.30 -12.70 -23.64
N ALA A 458 54.32 -13.41 -23.14
CA ALA A 458 54.32 -14.86 -23.06
C ALA A 458 53.28 -15.36 -22.05
N ALA A 459 53.37 -14.88 -20.79
CA ALA A 459 52.42 -15.24 -19.73
C ALA A 459 50.97 -14.84 -20.10
N ARG A 460 50.78 -13.70 -20.75
CA ARG A 460 49.45 -13.26 -21.22
C ARG A 460 48.88 -14.21 -22.27
N GLN A 461 49.71 -14.70 -23.21
CA GLN A 461 49.24 -15.67 -24.21
C GLN A 461 48.99 -17.05 -23.60
N GLU A 462 49.80 -17.47 -22.63
CA GLU A 462 49.61 -18.72 -21.88
C GLU A 462 48.30 -18.73 -21.08
N ILE A 463 47.93 -17.62 -20.44
CA ILE A 463 46.64 -17.51 -19.73
C ILE A 463 45.47 -17.44 -20.72
N LEU A 464 45.60 -16.71 -21.82
CA LEU A 464 44.57 -16.66 -22.86
C LEU A 464 44.43 -17.98 -23.64
N ALA A 465 45.44 -18.84 -23.62
CA ALA A 465 45.36 -20.18 -24.19
C ALA A 465 44.39 -21.05 -23.39
N VAL A 466 44.38 -20.96 -22.06
CA VAL A 466 43.43 -21.70 -21.20
C VAL A 466 41.97 -21.41 -21.60
N ALA A 467 41.62 -20.14 -21.79
CA ALA A 467 40.27 -19.76 -22.22
C ALA A 467 39.95 -20.29 -23.63
N ARG A 468 40.93 -20.32 -24.54
CA ARG A 468 40.77 -20.82 -25.90
C ARG A 468 40.59 -22.34 -25.94
N ASP A 469 41.39 -23.06 -25.16
CA ASP A 469 41.41 -24.53 -25.16
C ASP A 469 40.11 -25.07 -24.53
N LEU A 470 39.58 -24.38 -23.52
CA LEU A 470 38.28 -24.68 -22.93
C LEU A 470 37.11 -24.29 -23.85
N GLU A 471 37.19 -23.16 -24.57
CA GLU A 471 36.23 -22.77 -25.63
C GLU A 471 36.18 -23.84 -26.75
N LEU A 472 37.30 -24.48 -27.09
CA LEU A 472 37.39 -25.51 -28.14
C LEU A 472 36.96 -26.90 -27.65
N SER A 473 37.11 -27.21 -26.36
CA SER A 473 36.76 -28.52 -25.80
C SER A 473 35.25 -28.73 -25.61
N GLU A 474 34.45 -27.66 -25.54
CA GLU A 474 32.99 -27.73 -25.35
C GLU A 474 32.17 -27.62 -26.65
N GLY A 475 32.81 -27.69 -27.83
CA GLY A 475 32.18 -27.56 -29.16
C GLY A 475 31.10 -28.61 -29.54
N GLY A 476 30.51 -29.33 -28.58
CA GLY A 476 29.53 -30.39 -28.80
C GLY A 476 28.26 -30.35 -27.92
N THR A 477 28.10 -29.45 -26.95
CA THR A 477 26.90 -29.47 -26.08
C THR A 477 26.27 -28.10 -25.86
N LEU A 478 24.99 -28.02 -26.25
CA LEU A 478 23.91 -27.08 -25.89
C LEU A 478 24.33 -25.74 -25.27
N SER A 479 23.94 -24.63 -25.93
CA SER A 479 24.00 -23.27 -25.39
C SER A 479 23.56 -23.24 -23.92
N PRO A 480 24.27 -22.50 -23.04
CA PRO A 480 23.89 -22.43 -21.63
C PRO A 480 22.44 -21.96 -21.49
N PRO A 481 21.70 -22.44 -20.48
CA PRO A 481 20.36 -21.94 -20.19
C PRO A 481 20.39 -20.42 -20.12
N ARG A 482 19.42 -19.73 -20.75
CA ARG A 482 19.36 -18.25 -20.78
C ARG A 482 19.47 -17.63 -19.38
N ASP A 483 19.04 -18.38 -18.35
CA ASP A 483 19.05 -17.99 -16.94
C ASP A 483 20.45 -18.06 -16.27
N ARG A 484 21.49 -18.46 -17.00
CA ARG A 484 22.90 -18.54 -16.55
C ARG A 484 23.84 -17.78 -17.50
N THR A 485 23.44 -16.58 -17.90
CA THR A 485 24.27 -15.69 -18.73
C THR A 485 24.62 -14.44 -17.93
N PHE A 486 25.90 -14.26 -17.60
CA PHE A 486 26.41 -13.11 -16.86
C PHE A 486 27.34 -12.26 -17.74
N PHE A 487 28.34 -12.88 -18.34
CA PHE A 487 29.32 -12.22 -19.20
C PHE A 487 28.76 -11.89 -20.58
N ALA A 488 27.68 -12.53 -21.03
CA ALA A 488 27.00 -12.17 -22.27
C ALA A 488 26.55 -10.70 -22.28
N ASP A 489 26.04 -10.23 -21.15
CA ASP A 489 25.50 -8.86 -20.95
C ASP A 489 26.58 -7.84 -20.58
N ILE A 490 27.81 -8.27 -20.31
CA ILE A 490 28.93 -7.39 -20.00
C ILE A 490 29.60 -6.95 -21.32
N PRO A 491 29.48 -5.67 -21.72
CA PRO A 491 30.18 -5.18 -22.89
C PRO A 491 31.70 -5.12 -22.61
N VAL A 492 32.50 -5.77 -23.47
CA VAL A 492 33.95 -5.60 -23.44
C VAL A 492 34.30 -4.27 -24.09
N PRO A 493 35.00 -3.37 -23.38
CA PRO A 493 35.54 -2.16 -24.00
C PRO A 493 36.41 -2.53 -25.20
N ARG A 494 36.20 -1.89 -26.36
CA ARG A 494 37.15 -2.02 -27.47
C ARG A 494 38.53 -1.60 -26.97
N SER A 495 39.57 -2.37 -27.30
CA SER A 495 40.94 -2.10 -26.89
C SER A 495 41.33 -0.68 -27.30
N SER A 496 41.20 0.25 -26.37
CA SER A 496 41.66 1.62 -26.54
C SER A 496 43.17 1.54 -26.39
N PHE A 497 43.85 1.41 -27.53
CA PHE A 497 45.29 1.51 -27.65
C PHE A 497 45.77 2.79 -26.95
N CYS A 498 46.24 2.65 -25.74
CA CYS A 498 47.00 3.64 -25.01
C CYS A 498 47.80 2.86 -23.98
N LEU A 499 48.97 2.32 -24.37
CA LEU A 499 50.12 2.03 -23.49
C LEU A 499 51.25 1.37 -24.31
N GLY A 500 51.68 2.03 -25.38
CA GLY A 500 53.00 1.79 -25.97
C GLY A 500 53.96 2.84 -25.45
N LEU A 501 54.61 2.60 -24.31
CA LEU A 501 55.88 3.17 -23.81
C LEU A 501 56.09 2.75 -22.32
N PRO A 502 57.35 2.61 -21.86
CA PRO A 502 57.71 1.83 -20.69
C PRO A 502 57.25 2.52 -19.40
N LEU A 503 56.34 1.90 -18.66
CA LEU A 503 56.16 2.24 -17.25
C LEU A 503 57.21 1.46 -16.46
N PHE A 504 58.25 2.15 -16.00
CA PHE A 504 58.92 1.74 -14.77
C PHE A 504 57.91 1.90 -13.63
N LEU A 505 57.04 0.91 -13.45
CA LEU A 505 56.36 0.69 -12.19
C LEU A 505 57.42 0.20 -11.20
N GLY A 506 58.14 1.15 -10.60
CA GLY A 506 58.78 0.90 -9.32
C GLY A 506 57.73 0.33 -8.39
N ARG A 507 58.03 -0.84 -7.81
CA ARG A 507 57.20 -1.61 -6.88
C ARG A 507 56.26 -0.71 -6.07
N LEU A 508 54.98 -0.67 -6.43
CA LEU A 508 53.93 -0.25 -5.50
C LEU A 508 53.80 -1.40 -4.49
N PRO A 509 54.05 -1.18 -3.19
CA PRO A 509 53.81 -2.19 -2.20
C PRO A 509 52.30 -2.40 -2.09
N VAL A 510 51.82 -3.56 -2.53
CA VAL A 510 50.43 -4.03 -2.34
C VAL A 510 50.07 -4.09 -0.83
N SER A 511 51.06 -3.99 0.06
CA SER A 511 50.91 -3.86 1.51
C SER A 511 50.28 -2.55 2.02
N ARG A 512 49.85 -1.62 1.14
CA ARG A 512 49.10 -0.40 1.53
C ARG A 512 47.62 -0.39 1.18
N LEU A 513 47.08 -1.42 0.52
CA LEU A 513 45.63 -1.66 0.55
C LEU A 513 45.31 -2.26 1.92
N ALA A 514 44.92 -1.39 2.85
CA ALA A 514 44.46 -1.81 4.17
C ALA A 514 43.36 -2.87 4.00
N ARG A 515 43.55 -4.02 4.67
CA ARG A 515 42.51 -5.04 4.84
C ARG A 515 41.18 -4.35 5.21
N PRO A 516 40.11 -4.45 4.41
CA PRO A 516 38.80 -4.21 4.97
C PRO A 516 38.61 -5.27 6.05
N ARG A 517 38.48 -4.85 7.32
CA ARG A 517 38.04 -5.74 8.40
C ARG A 517 36.62 -6.20 8.05
N LEU A 518 36.51 -7.31 7.33
CA LEU A 518 35.30 -8.14 7.27
C LEU A 518 35.15 -8.87 8.62
N ALA A 519 34.92 -8.09 9.67
CA ALA A 519 34.44 -8.59 10.95
C ALA A 519 33.03 -8.02 11.11
N CYS A 520 32.05 -8.72 10.53
CA CYS A 520 30.61 -8.66 10.84
C CYS A 520 29.84 -9.47 9.78
N LEU A 521 30.10 -10.78 9.72
CA LEU A 521 29.15 -11.77 9.22
C LEU A 521 29.09 -12.87 10.29
N PRO A 522 27.96 -13.05 11.01
CA PRO A 522 27.79 -14.25 11.81
C PRO A 522 27.69 -15.44 10.86
N LEU A 523 28.68 -16.33 10.91
CA LEU A 523 28.65 -17.63 10.27
C LEU A 523 27.43 -18.40 10.81
N ARG A 524 26.42 -18.64 9.96
CA ARG A 524 25.38 -19.66 10.23
C ARG A 524 26.09 -21.00 10.49
N PRO A 525 25.79 -21.72 11.58
CA PRO A 525 26.35 -23.04 11.80
C PRO A 525 25.79 -24.02 10.75
N ARG A 526 26.68 -24.77 10.09
CA ARG A 526 26.34 -25.89 9.20
C ARG A 526 25.51 -26.94 9.96
N PRO A 527 24.48 -27.55 9.33
CA PRO A 527 23.78 -28.68 9.93
C PRO A 527 24.73 -29.88 10.05
N ALA A 528 24.77 -30.48 11.24
CA ALA A 528 25.57 -31.66 11.52
C ALA A 528 25.06 -32.86 10.69
N SER A 529 25.95 -33.44 9.89
CA SER A 529 25.71 -34.69 9.18
C SER A 529 25.46 -35.82 10.18
N SER A 530 24.35 -36.52 10.02
CA SER A 530 23.96 -37.71 10.78
C SER A 530 25.03 -38.80 10.70
N LEU A 531 25.78 -38.98 11.79
CA LEU A 531 26.61 -40.15 12.01
C LEU A 531 25.72 -41.34 12.38
N ARG A 532 25.80 -42.40 11.57
CA ARG A 532 25.19 -43.71 11.77
C ARG A 532 25.49 -44.24 13.18
N ALA A 533 24.44 -44.49 13.96
CA ALA A 533 24.52 -45.26 15.18
C ALA A 533 24.86 -46.72 14.85
N ARG A 534 25.99 -47.19 15.37
CA ARG A 534 26.41 -48.59 15.36
C ARG A 534 25.75 -49.26 16.56
N ALA A 535 24.98 -50.31 16.30
CA ALA A 535 24.44 -51.20 17.31
C ALA A 535 25.56 -51.83 18.16
N GLN A 536 25.36 -51.93 19.48
CA GLN A 536 25.59 -53.15 20.26
C GLN A 536 25.27 -52.94 21.75
N ARG A 537 24.44 -53.89 22.24
CA ARG A 537 24.13 -54.31 23.62
C ARG A 537 23.10 -53.51 24.40
#